data_AF-S8ACF5-F1
#
_entry.id   AF-S8ACF5-F1
#
_cell.length_a   1.000
_cell.length_b   1.000
_cell.length_c   1.000
_cell.angle_alpha   90.00
_cell.angle_beta   90.00
_cell.angle_gamma   90.00
#
_symmetry.space_group_name_H-M   'P 1'
#
loop_
_entity.id
_entity.type
_entity.pdbx_description
1 polymer ?
#
loop_
_entity_poly.entity_id
_entity_poly.type
_entity_poly.pdbx_seq_one_letter_code
_entity_poly.pdbx_strand_id
1 'polypeptide(L)'
;MVQSTIITRMDGMPLAATVDDAQVEESLQQYKEQAKMIFRRLGPNAEPKATIESGSHTLHYLIQDGVCYLCICERSYPRKLAFTYLSDIAAEFNTSYRYEEVHSPTVRPYQFVDFDTFMQRTKRTYQDTRATQNLDKLNDDLKDVTRVMTKNIEDLLYRGDSLDKMGDMSSRLKQDSAKYKKAARRINWDLLIRQYAPFGALGFIVIIFIYWRFF
;
A
#
# COMPACT_ATOMS: atom_id res chain seq x y z
N MET A 1 18.79 6.74 -0.34
CA MET A 1 18.26 7.04 -1.70
C MET A 1 16.72 7.03 -1.72
N VAL A 2 16.10 7.63 -2.74
CA VAL A 2 14.64 7.49 -3.00
C VAL A 2 14.36 6.09 -3.53
N GLN A 3 13.39 5.39 -2.93
CA GLN A 3 13.07 4.01 -3.25
C GLN A 3 11.70 3.84 -3.89
N SER A 4 10.67 4.61 -3.51
CA SER A 4 9.33 4.51 -4.10
C SER A 4 8.60 5.84 -4.04
N THR A 5 7.71 6.10 -5.00
CA THR A 5 6.94 7.34 -5.11
C THR A 5 5.47 7.04 -5.39
N ILE A 6 4.57 7.72 -4.70
CA ILE A 6 3.12 7.54 -4.79
C ILE A 6 2.46 8.91 -4.93
N ILE A 7 1.58 9.04 -5.92
CA ILE A 7 0.79 10.24 -6.19
C ILE A 7 -0.67 9.91 -5.92
N THR A 8 -1.29 10.65 -5.00
CA THR A 8 -2.68 10.43 -4.57
C THR A 8 -3.38 11.77 -4.49
N ARG A 9 -4.63 11.85 -4.94
CA ARG A 9 -5.47 13.04 -4.75
C ARG A 9 -5.89 13.16 -3.27
N MET A 10 -6.19 14.37 -2.80
CA MET A 10 -6.53 14.60 -1.38
C MET A 10 -7.78 13.87 -0.87
N ASP A 11 -8.61 13.30 -1.77
CA ASP A 11 -9.74 12.42 -1.43
C ASP A 11 -9.34 10.94 -1.25
N GLY A 12 -8.05 10.62 -1.40
CA GLY A 12 -7.51 9.26 -1.30
C GLY A 12 -7.50 8.48 -2.61
N MET A 13 -7.87 9.10 -3.75
CA MET A 13 -7.81 8.45 -5.06
C MET A 13 -6.34 8.28 -5.50
N PRO A 14 -5.82 7.04 -5.66
CA PRO A 14 -4.47 6.83 -6.16
C PRO A 14 -4.41 7.20 -7.64
N LEU A 15 -3.49 8.08 -8.01
CA LEU A 15 -3.35 8.60 -9.38
C LEU A 15 -2.26 7.87 -10.15
N ALA A 16 -1.08 7.74 -9.55
CA ALA A 16 0.08 7.05 -10.10
C ALA A 16 0.99 6.56 -8.97
N ALA A 17 1.80 5.54 -9.23
CA ALA A 17 2.85 5.09 -8.32
C ALA A 17 3.99 4.47 -9.12
N THR A 18 5.19 4.46 -8.55
CA THR A 18 6.32 3.78 -9.17
C THR A 18 6.19 2.27 -9.06
N VAL A 19 6.47 1.56 -10.15
CA VAL A 19 6.62 0.10 -10.11
C VAL A 19 8.00 -0.24 -9.52
N ASP A 20 8.00 -0.99 -8.43
CA ASP A 20 9.22 -1.40 -7.74
C ASP A 20 9.55 -2.87 -8.04
N ASP A 21 10.84 -3.22 -7.99
CA ASP A 21 11.27 -4.61 -8.12
C ASP A 21 10.76 -5.46 -6.94
N ALA A 22 10.55 -6.76 -7.15
CA ALA A 22 9.93 -7.64 -6.14
C ALA A 22 10.60 -7.59 -4.74
N GLN A 23 11.93 -7.52 -4.70
CA GLN A 23 12.69 -7.41 -3.45
C GLN A 23 12.45 -6.06 -2.74
N VAL A 24 12.37 -4.98 -3.52
CA VAL A 24 12.10 -3.64 -2.99
C VAL A 24 10.67 -3.56 -2.48
N GLU A 25 9.71 -4.12 -3.23
CA GLU A 25 8.30 -4.19 -2.82
C GLU A 25 8.14 -4.86 -1.45
N GLU A 26 8.77 -6.03 -1.25
CA GLU A 26 8.72 -6.76 0.02
C GLU A 26 9.33 -5.94 1.16
N SER A 27 10.49 -5.33 0.93
CA SER A 27 11.17 -4.50 1.94
C SER A 27 10.39 -3.23 2.30
N LEU A 28 9.59 -2.72 1.35
CA LEU A 28 8.85 -1.47 1.49
C LEU A 28 7.41 -1.63 1.92
N GLN A 29 6.91 -2.87 2.03
CA GLN A 29 5.49 -3.13 2.24
C GLN A 29 4.92 -2.38 3.47
N GLN A 30 5.64 -2.41 4.60
CA GLN A 30 5.26 -1.67 5.81
C GLN A 30 5.18 -0.15 5.57
N TYR A 31 6.14 0.42 4.85
CA TYR A 31 6.18 1.86 4.57
C TYR A 31 5.11 2.29 3.57
N LYS A 32 4.76 1.43 2.60
CA LYS A 32 3.62 1.66 1.70
C LYS A 32 2.29 1.61 2.42
N GLU A 33 2.14 0.73 3.42
CA GLU A 33 0.96 0.73 4.31
C GLU A 33 0.89 2.01 5.14
N GLN A 34 2.02 2.48 5.66
CA GLN A 34 2.11 3.77 6.36
C GLN A 34 1.75 4.94 5.44
N ALA A 35 2.21 4.96 4.19
CA ALA A 35 1.84 5.97 3.21
C ALA A 35 0.31 6.02 3.00
N LYS A 36 -0.35 4.87 2.87
CA LYS A 36 -1.82 4.79 2.79
C LYS A 36 -2.50 5.37 4.03
N MET A 37 -1.97 5.10 5.22
CA MET A 37 -2.50 5.68 6.47
C MET A 37 -2.29 7.19 6.53
N ILE A 38 -1.16 7.69 6.03
CA ILE A 38 -0.89 9.13 5.92
C ILE A 38 -1.93 9.77 5.02
N PHE A 39 -2.13 9.27 3.80
CA PHE A 39 -3.11 9.83 2.86
C PHE A 39 -4.53 9.90 3.45
N ARG A 40 -4.96 8.88 4.21
CA ARG A 40 -6.26 8.89 4.89
C ARG A 40 -6.39 9.94 5.99
N ARG A 41 -5.26 10.40 6.56
CA ARG A 41 -5.22 11.42 7.62
C ARG A 41 -4.95 12.83 7.10
N LEU A 42 -4.57 12.97 5.83
CA LEU A 42 -4.42 14.28 5.20
C LEU A 42 -5.81 14.90 5.02
N GLY A 43 -6.09 15.93 5.80
CA GLY A 43 -7.31 16.74 5.67
C GLY A 43 -7.03 18.10 5.03
N PRO A 44 -8.06 18.97 4.92
CA PRO A 44 -7.92 20.32 4.37
C PRO A 44 -6.92 21.21 5.12
N ASN A 45 -6.69 20.93 6.41
CA ASN A 45 -5.75 21.66 7.28
C ASN A 45 -4.37 20.97 7.36
N ALA A 46 -4.06 20.03 6.47
CA ALA A 46 -2.76 19.41 6.43
C ALA A 46 -1.69 20.45 6.03
N GLU A 47 -0.51 20.33 6.62
CA GLU A 47 0.64 21.12 6.20
C GLU A 47 0.98 20.79 4.74
N PRO A 48 1.31 21.78 3.89
CA PRO A 48 1.58 21.54 2.48
C PRO A 48 2.86 20.71 2.26
N LYS A 49 3.80 20.69 3.21
CA LYS A 49 5.01 19.88 3.16
C LYS A 49 5.28 19.31 4.55
N ALA A 50 5.52 18.00 4.64
CA ALA A 50 6.03 17.42 5.89
C ALA A 50 6.95 16.23 5.66
N THR A 51 7.77 15.97 6.66
CA THR A 51 8.62 14.78 6.78
C THR A 51 8.07 13.90 7.88
N ILE A 52 7.94 12.60 7.59
CA ILE A 52 7.46 11.60 8.53
C ILE A 52 8.56 10.55 8.72
N GLU A 53 9.09 10.48 9.92
CA GLU A 53 10.15 9.52 10.26
C GLU A 53 9.55 8.17 10.63
N SER A 54 10.07 7.10 10.03
CA SER A 54 9.63 5.72 10.26
C SER A 54 10.82 4.77 10.27
N GLY A 55 11.45 4.60 11.43
CA GLY A 55 12.55 3.65 11.61
C GLY A 55 13.75 3.90 10.66
N SER A 56 13.97 2.98 9.72
CA SER A 56 15.07 3.06 8.74
C SER A 56 14.76 3.91 7.51
N HIS A 57 13.50 4.31 7.32
CA HIS A 57 13.06 5.12 6.19
C HIS A 57 12.37 6.41 6.65
N THR A 58 12.32 7.36 5.74
CA THR A 58 11.63 8.64 5.92
C THR A 58 10.67 8.82 4.76
N LEU A 59 9.44 9.22 5.08
CA LEU A 59 8.41 9.52 4.11
C LEU A 59 8.32 11.04 4.01
N HIS A 60 8.53 11.58 2.81
CA HIS A 60 8.36 13.00 2.55
C HIS A 60 7.14 13.18 1.67
N TYR A 61 6.30 14.16 1.99
CA TYR A 61 5.19 14.51 1.11
C TYR A 61 5.10 16.00 0.83
N LEU A 62 4.62 16.30 -0.37
CA LEU A 62 4.30 17.61 -0.90
C LEU A 62 2.83 17.60 -1.34
N ILE A 63 2.03 18.52 -0.84
CA ILE A 63 0.66 18.75 -1.30
C ILE A 63 0.67 20.00 -2.15
N GLN A 64 0.19 19.88 -3.39
CA GLN A 64 0.04 20.97 -4.32
C GLN A 64 -1.23 20.75 -5.15
N ASP A 65 -2.03 21.81 -5.31
CA ASP A 65 -3.26 21.81 -6.11
C ASP A 65 -4.26 20.68 -5.76
N GLY A 66 -4.27 20.20 -4.51
CA GLY A 66 -5.15 19.10 -4.10
C GLY A 66 -4.66 17.71 -4.49
N VAL A 67 -3.40 17.59 -4.90
CA VAL A 67 -2.67 16.35 -5.12
C VAL A 67 -1.54 16.23 -4.10
N CYS A 68 -1.38 15.05 -3.52
CA CYS A 68 -0.30 14.70 -2.61
C CYS A 68 0.71 13.81 -3.33
N TYR A 69 1.95 14.30 -3.40
CA TYR A 69 3.12 13.60 -3.91
C TYR A 69 3.93 13.12 -2.71
N LEU A 70 4.09 11.81 -2.56
CA LEU A 70 4.82 11.21 -1.45
C LEU A 70 5.95 10.35 -1.98
N CYS A 71 7.14 10.49 -1.41
CA CYS A 71 8.26 9.57 -1.66
C CYS A 71 8.71 8.89 -0.37
N ILE A 72 9.15 7.65 -0.52
CA ILE A 72 9.80 6.85 0.50
C ILE A 72 11.29 6.85 0.18
N CYS A 73 12.10 7.29 1.14
CA CYS A 73 13.54 7.25 1.01
C CYS A 73 14.19 6.68 2.27
N GLU A 74 15.43 6.23 2.14
CA GLU A 74 16.25 5.88 3.30
C GLU A 74 16.47 7.11 4.19
N ARG A 75 16.54 6.89 5.50
CA ARG A 75 16.74 7.96 6.48
C ARG A 75 18.00 8.80 6.27
N SER A 76 19.04 8.22 5.67
CA SER A 76 20.30 8.91 5.34
C SER A 76 20.18 9.86 4.15
N TYR A 77 19.08 9.81 3.39
CA TYR A 77 18.91 10.62 2.20
C TYR A 77 18.64 12.09 2.56
N PRO A 78 19.33 13.07 1.94
CA PRO A 78 19.13 14.48 2.27
C PRO A 78 17.70 14.95 2.03
N ARG A 79 17.08 15.51 3.07
CA ARG A 79 15.72 16.06 3.02
C ARG A 79 15.55 17.09 1.89
N LYS A 80 16.54 17.95 1.67
CA LYS A 80 16.50 18.96 0.59
C LYS A 80 16.28 18.28 -0.76
N LEU A 81 17.10 17.27 -1.08
CA LEU A 81 16.99 16.51 -2.33
C LEU A 81 15.64 15.81 -2.48
N ALA A 82 15.08 15.25 -1.40
CA ALA A 82 13.76 14.62 -1.45
C ALA A 82 12.65 15.60 -1.84
N PHE A 83 12.66 16.82 -1.29
CA PHE A 83 11.68 17.84 -1.66
C PHE A 83 11.92 18.45 -3.05
N THR A 84 13.19 18.59 -3.48
CA THR A 84 13.49 18.98 -4.87
C THR A 84 12.93 17.96 -5.84
N TYR A 85 13.18 16.67 -5.57
CA TYR A 85 12.61 15.56 -6.33
C TYR A 85 11.09 15.66 -6.40
N LEU A 86 10.40 15.80 -5.26
CA LEU A 86 8.93 15.91 -5.25
C LEU A 86 8.43 17.15 -5.99
N SER A 87 9.16 18.27 -5.95
CA SER A 87 8.81 19.49 -6.67
C SER A 87 8.91 19.30 -8.19
N ASP A 88 9.95 18.64 -8.68
CA ASP A 88 10.10 18.32 -10.11
C ASP A 88 9.01 17.36 -10.58
N ILE A 89 8.68 16.36 -9.76
CA ILE A 89 7.57 15.43 -10.01
C ILE A 89 6.24 16.19 -10.08
N ALA A 90 5.97 17.10 -9.15
CA ALA A 90 4.72 17.87 -9.13
C ALA A 90 4.62 18.82 -10.34
N ALA A 91 5.70 19.52 -10.67
CA ALA A 91 5.74 20.43 -11.81
C ALA A 91 5.49 19.70 -13.14
N GLU A 92 6.14 18.56 -13.36
CA GLU A 92 5.94 17.77 -14.57
C GLU A 92 4.54 17.17 -14.61
N PHE A 93 4.02 16.68 -13.48
CA PHE A 93 2.67 16.10 -13.43
C PHE A 93 1.59 17.13 -13.80
N ASN A 94 1.71 18.35 -13.26
CA ASN A 94 0.80 19.46 -13.58
C ASN A 94 0.97 20.01 -15.00
N THR A 95 2.13 19.80 -15.62
CA THR A 95 2.37 20.15 -17.03
C THR A 95 1.81 19.08 -17.96
N SER A 96 1.94 17.81 -17.57
CA SER A 96 1.51 16.65 -18.37
C SER A 96 -0.01 16.44 -18.34
N TYR A 97 -0.64 16.69 -17.19
CA TYR A 97 -2.06 16.45 -16.97
C TYR A 97 -2.77 17.70 -16.52
N ARG A 98 -3.94 17.95 -17.10
CA ARG A 98 -4.74 19.13 -16.79
C ARG A 98 -5.41 19.00 -15.44
N TYR A 99 -5.54 20.12 -14.73
CA TYR A 99 -6.24 20.20 -13.46
C TYR A 99 -7.65 19.58 -13.53
N GLU A 100 -8.44 19.89 -14.58
CA GLU A 100 -9.80 19.36 -14.71
C GLU A 100 -9.85 17.84 -14.87
N GLU A 101 -8.82 17.25 -15.50
CA GLU A 101 -8.72 15.81 -15.70
C GLU A 101 -8.40 15.10 -14.40
N VAL A 102 -7.41 15.61 -13.65
CA VAL A 102 -6.96 15.06 -12.37
C VAL A 102 -8.06 15.18 -11.29
N HIS A 103 -8.83 16.26 -11.30
CA HIS A 103 -9.90 16.52 -10.34
C HIS A 103 -11.28 16.01 -10.79
N SER A 104 -11.36 15.32 -11.92
CA SER A 104 -12.63 14.75 -12.37
C SER A 104 -13.15 13.68 -11.39
N PRO A 105 -14.45 13.65 -11.09
CA PRO A 105 -15.06 12.60 -10.26
C PRO A 105 -15.03 11.23 -10.94
N THR A 106 -14.79 11.15 -12.26
CA THR A 106 -14.75 9.89 -13.02
C THR A 106 -13.36 9.26 -13.08
N VAL A 107 -12.35 9.85 -12.43
CA VAL A 107 -10.98 9.33 -12.41
C VAL A 107 -10.96 7.93 -11.80
N ARG A 108 -10.32 6.99 -12.50
CA ARG A 108 -10.13 5.62 -12.01
C ARG A 108 -8.84 5.53 -11.19
N PRO A 109 -8.76 4.59 -10.23
CA PRO A 109 -7.50 4.28 -9.56
C PRO A 109 -6.39 4.02 -10.58
N TYR A 110 -5.24 4.66 -10.41
CA TYR A 110 -4.07 4.49 -11.26
C TYR A 110 -4.30 4.87 -12.73
N GLN A 111 -5.17 5.83 -13.01
CA GLN A 111 -5.42 6.30 -14.37
C GLN A 111 -4.18 6.94 -15.03
N PHE A 112 -3.24 7.47 -14.23
CA PHE A 112 -2.06 8.19 -14.71
C PHE A 112 -0.78 7.34 -14.59
N VAL A 113 -0.89 6.02 -14.72
CA VAL A 113 0.25 5.08 -14.58
C VAL A 113 1.39 5.32 -15.56
N ASP A 114 1.10 5.86 -16.74
CA ASP A 114 2.13 6.13 -17.76
C ASP A 114 3.21 7.12 -17.25
N PHE A 115 2.85 7.93 -16.25
CA PHE A 115 3.76 8.85 -15.57
C PHE A 115 4.88 8.14 -14.79
N ASP A 116 4.76 6.85 -14.51
CA ASP A 116 5.82 6.03 -13.90
C ASP A 116 7.15 6.16 -14.65
N THR A 117 7.11 6.20 -15.99
CA THR A 117 8.32 6.35 -16.83
C THR A 117 9.12 7.59 -16.46
N PHE A 118 8.42 8.72 -16.26
CA PHE A 118 9.06 9.97 -15.82
C PHE A 118 9.56 9.86 -14.38
N MET A 119 8.73 9.34 -13.47
CA MET A 119 9.11 9.18 -12.06
C MET A 119 10.36 8.32 -11.88
N GLN A 120 10.49 7.23 -12.63
CA GLN A 120 11.65 6.33 -12.61
C GLN A 120 12.90 7.01 -13.16
N ARG A 121 12.77 7.73 -14.27
CA ARG A 121 13.89 8.48 -14.87
C ARG A 121 14.42 9.53 -13.90
N THR A 122 13.52 10.34 -13.34
CA THR A 122 13.87 11.38 -12.37
C THR A 122 14.45 10.76 -11.10
N LYS A 123 13.86 9.66 -10.59
CA LYS A 123 14.40 8.91 -9.44
C LYS A 123 15.86 8.49 -9.67
N ARG A 124 16.21 7.96 -10.85
CA ARG A 124 17.60 7.60 -11.19
C ARG A 124 18.54 8.81 -11.19
N THR A 125 18.11 9.95 -11.74
CA THR A 125 18.91 11.19 -11.70
C THR A 125 19.18 11.66 -10.28
N TYR A 126 18.20 11.54 -9.38
CA TYR A 126 18.32 11.92 -7.97
C TYR A 126 19.03 10.87 -7.09
N GLN A 127 19.30 9.68 -7.63
CA GLN A 127 20.16 8.67 -7.02
C GLN A 127 21.64 8.86 -7.37
N ASP A 128 21.94 9.47 -8.52
CA ASP A 128 23.32 9.74 -8.93
C ASP A 128 23.92 10.92 -8.14
N THR A 129 24.88 10.61 -7.27
CA THR A 129 25.59 11.57 -6.42
C THR A 129 26.30 12.68 -7.22
N ARG A 130 26.70 12.42 -8.48
CA ARG A 130 27.34 13.43 -9.32
C ARG A 130 26.35 14.42 -9.93
N ALA A 131 25.18 13.94 -10.33
CA ALA A 131 24.12 14.78 -10.88
C ALA A 131 23.51 15.68 -9.81
N THR A 132 23.30 15.12 -8.61
CA THR A 132 22.74 15.84 -7.45
C THR A 132 23.60 17.01 -6.97
N GLN A 133 24.93 16.90 -6.99
CA GLN A 133 25.83 18.02 -6.63
C GLN A 133 25.71 19.24 -7.57
N ASN A 134 25.34 19.01 -8.84
CA ASN A 134 25.10 20.10 -9.79
C ASN A 134 23.70 20.70 -9.59
N LEU A 135 22.71 19.88 -9.26
CA LEU A 135 21.34 20.33 -8.93
C LEU A 135 21.31 21.16 -7.64
N ASP A 136 22.09 20.78 -6.62
CA ASP A 136 22.18 21.52 -5.35
C ASP A 136 22.72 22.94 -5.52
N LYS A 137 23.57 23.17 -6.52
CA LYS A 137 24.10 24.49 -6.89
C LYS A 137 23.12 25.33 -7.71
N LEU A 138 22.23 24.68 -8.47
CA LEU A 138 21.26 25.35 -9.34
C LEU A 138 20.00 25.79 -8.58
N ASN A 139 19.71 25.18 -7.43
CA ASN A 139 18.45 25.38 -6.73
C ASN A 139 18.61 26.24 -5.45
N ASP A 140 18.67 27.56 -5.67
CA ASP A 140 18.77 28.61 -4.64
C ASP A 140 17.39 29.00 -4.05
N ASP A 141 16.29 28.51 -4.66
CA ASP A 141 14.89 28.74 -4.27
C ASP A 141 14.39 27.80 -3.15
N LEU A 142 15.17 26.77 -2.80
CA LEU A 142 14.85 25.80 -1.74
C LEU A 142 15.41 26.20 -0.36
N LYS A 143 15.51 27.50 -0.08
CA LYS A 143 15.97 28.03 1.21
C LYS A 143 15.08 27.67 2.41
N ASP A 144 13.83 27.23 2.16
CA ASP A 144 12.83 27.00 3.22
C ASP A 144 12.57 25.54 3.63
N VAL A 145 13.43 24.57 3.25
CA VAL A 145 13.28 23.17 3.74
C VAL A 145 13.40 23.07 5.27
N THR A 146 14.05 24.04 5.91
CA THR A 146 14.18 24.14 7.36
C THR A 146 12.86 24.37 8.09
N ARG A 147 11.83 24.91 7.41
CA ARG A 147 10.50 25.16 7.98
C ARG A 147 9.55 23.96 7.85
N VAL A 148 9.99 22.88 7.20
CA VAL A 148 9.16 21.68 6.99
C VAL A 148 8.94 20.95 8.31
N MET A 149 7.66 20.74 8.65
CA MET A 149 7.28 20.00 9.84
C MET A 149 7.81 18.56 9.78
N THR A 150 8.45 18.13 10.86
CA THR A 150 8.87 16.73 11.02
C THR A 150 7.96 16.08 12.05
N LYS A 151 7.33 14.96 11.70
CA LYS A 151 6.51 14.15 12.60
C LYS A 151 7.09 12.75 12.66
N ASN A 152 6.90 12.07 13.78
CA ASN A 152 7.17 10.65 13.86
C ASN A 152 5.93 9.86 13.41
N ILE A 153 6.14 8.72 12.73
CA ILE A 153 5.04 7.88 12.26
C ILE A 153 4.22 7.29 13.42
N GLU A 154 4.83 6.93 14.54
CA GLU A 154 4.16 6.43 15.73
C GLU A 154 3.13 7.44 16.24
N ASP A 155 3.49 8.71 16.38
CA ASP A 155 2.56 9.78 16.77
C ASP A 155 1.39 9.92 15.78
N LEU A 156 1.71 9.75 14.49
CA LEU A 156 0.74 9.74 13.40
C LEU A 156 -0.05 8.44 13.31
N LEU A 157 0.27 7.38 14.04
CA LEU A 157 -0.50 6.13 14.11
C LEU A 157 -1.42 6.17 15.34
N TYR A 158 -0.90 6.49 16.52
CA TYR A 158 -1.65 6.44 17.78
C TYR A 158 -2.86 7.38 17.85
N ARG A 159 -2.82 8.52 17.14
CA ARG A 159 -3.92 9.52 17.18
C ARG A 159 -5.23 9.09 16.47
N GLY A 160 -5.31 7.86 15.95
CA GLY A 160 -6.50 7.39 15.21
C GLY A 160 -6.69 5.87 15.15
N ASP A 161 -5.87 5.08 15.85
CA ASP A 161 -5.79 3.62 15.64
C ASP A 161 -6.77 2.76 16.47
N SER A 162 -7.62 3.36 17.32
CA SER A 162 -8.54 2.58 18.16
C SER A 162 -9.78 2.04 17.42
N LEU A 163 -10.11 2.53 16.22
CA LEU A 163 -11.40 2.23 15.58
C LEU A 163 -11.32 1.28 14.37
N ASP A 164 -10.31 1.39 13.50
CA ASP A 164 -10.26 0.58 12.26
C ASP A 164 -9.55 -0.78 12.41
N LYS A 165 -8.60 -0.92 13.34
CA LYS A 165 -7.90 -2.21 13.58
C LYS A 165 -8.83 -3.32 14.09
N MET A 166 -9.94 -2.98 14.76
CA MET A 166 -10.88 -3.97 15.27
C MET A 166 -11.78 -4.56 14.17
N GLY A 167 -12.06 -3.81 13.10
CA GLY A 167 -12.91 -4.26 11.99
C GLY A 167 -12.24 -5.31 11.11
N ASP A 168 -11.01 -5.04 10.67
CA ASP A 168 -10.31 -5.90 9.70
C ASP A 168 -9.65 -7.13 10.35
N MET A 169 -9.25 -7.03 11.62
CA MET A 169 -8.77 -8.20 12.37
C MET A 169 -9.92 -9.11 12.80
N SER A 170 -11.10 -8.55 13.16
CA SER A 170 -12.30 -9.37 13.46
C SER A 170 -12.88 -10.03 12.21
N SER A 171 -12.82 -9.38 11.04
CA SER A 171 -13.30 -9.95 9.79
C SER A 171 -12.44 -11.15 9.38
N ARG A 172 -11.11 -11.01 9.42
CA ARG A 172 -10.15 -12.09 9.12
C ARG A 172 -10.25 -13.23 10.14
N LEU A 173 -10.31 -12.95 11.45
CA LEU A 173 -10.51 -13.97 12.48
C LEU A 173 -11.84 -14.72 12.34
N LYS A 174 -12.92 -14.03 11.98
CA LYS A 174 -14.24 -14.66 11.74
C LYS A 174 -14.22 -15.52 10.48
N GLN A 175 -13.56 -15.06 9.41
CA GLN A 175 -13.44 -15.80 8.16
C GLN A 175 -12.55 -17.05 8.31
N ASP A 176 -11.45 -16.94 9.05
CA ASP A 176 -10.55 -18.04 9.34
C ASP A 176 -11.19 -19.05 10.32
N SER A 177 -11.87 -18.58 11.37
CA SER A 177 -12.65 -19.46 12.26
C SER A 177 -13.76 -20.22 11.51
N ALA A 178 -14.41 -19.58 10.55
CA ALA A 178 -15.40 -20.24 9.70
C ALA A 178 -14.77 -21.30 8.77
N LYS A 179 -13.56 -21.06 8.26
CA LYS A 179 -12.79 -22.06 7.50
C LYS A 179 -12.38 -23.24 8.37
N TYR A 180 -11.84 -23.01 9.57
CA TYR A 180 -11.48 -24.08 10.51
C TYR A 180 -12.69 -24.92 10.94
N LYS A 181 -13.84 -24.28 11.21
CA LYS A 181 -15.09 -25.00 11.52
C LYS A 181 -15.57 -25.87 10.36
N LYS A 182 -15.46 -25.38 9.11
CA LYS A 182 -15.81 -26.15 7.91
C LYS A 182 -14.83 -27.31 7.67
N ALA A 183 -13.54 -27.10 7.89
CA ALA A 183 -12.52 -28.14 7.77
C ALA A 183 -12.73 -29.24 8.82
N ALA A 184 -12.94 -28.89 10.08
CA ALA A 184 -13.20 -29.83 11.17
C ALA A 184 -14.47 -30.67 10.92
N ARG A 185 -15.54 -30.07 10.39
CA ARG A 185 -16.77 -30.82 10.05
C ARG A 185 -16.54 -31.82 8.93
N ARG A 186 -15.76 -31.47 7.89
CA ARG A 186 -15.42 -32.40 6.80
C ARG A 186 -14.57 -33.56 7.32
N ILE A 187 -13.58 -33.28 8.15
CA ILE A 187 -12.74 -34.32 8.77
C ILE A 187 -13.60 -35.28 9.61
N ASN A 188 -14.53 -34.76 10.41
CA ASN A 188 -15.41 -35.62 11.21
C ASN A 188 -16.35 -36.48 10.34
N TRP A 189 -16.88 -35.93 9.25
CA TRP A 189 -17.70 -36.70 8.30
C TRP A 189 -16.89 -37.78 7.57
N ASP A 190 -15.67 -37.46 7.17
CA ASP A 190 -14.77 -38.40 6.48
C ASP A 190 -14.38 -39.57 7.41
N LEU A 191 -14.10 -39.27 8.68
CA LEU A 191 -13.86 -40.27 9.73
C LEU A 191 -15.09 -41.18 9.94
N LEU A 192 -16.28 -40.59 10.05
CA LEU A 192 -17.53 -41.36 10.22
C LEU A 192 -17.81 -42.26 9.02
N ILE A 193 -17.70 -41.75 7.79
CA ILE A 193 -17.90 -42.55 6.58
C ILE A 193 -16.92 -43.72 6.56
N ARG A 194 -15.64 -43.47 6.85
CA ARG A 194 -14.62 -44.51 6.84
C ARG A 194 -14.84 -45.58 7.91
N GLN A 195 -15.41 -45.21 9.06
CA GLN A 195 -15.74 -46.15 10.14
C GLN A 195 -16.99 -47.00 9.84
N TYR A 196 -18.04 -46.41 9.25
CA TYR A 196 -19.33 -47.07 9.05
C TYR A 196 -19.51 -47.71 7.65
N ALA A 197 -18.71 -47.32 6.65
CA ALA A 197 -18.71 -47.92 5.32
C ALA A 197 -18.59 -49.46 5.30
N PRO A 198 -17.69 -50.11 6.06
CA PRO A 198 -17.58 -51.58 6.02
C PRO A 198 -18.82 -52.28 6.57
N PHE A 199 -19.44 -51.73 7.61
CA PHE A 199 -20.69 -52.28 8.16
C PHE A 199 -21.86 -52.12 7.19
N GLY A 200 -21.96 -50.98 6.51
CA GLY A 200 -22.96 -50.74 5.47
C GLY A 200 -22.81 -51.69 4.28
N ALA A 201 -21.58 -51.89 3.81
CA ALA A 201 -21.29 -52.83 2.71
C ALA A 201 -21.65 -54.28 3.07
N LEU A 202 -21.35 -54.71 4.30
CA LEU A 202 -21.65 -56.05 4.78
C LEU A 202 -23.17 -56.28 4.90
N GLY A 203 -23.90 -55.29 5.42
CA GLY A 203 -25.37 -55.32 5.44
C GLY A 203 -25.98 -55.39 4.05
N PHE A 204 -25.45 -54.63 3.08
CA PHE A 204 -25.90 -54.65 1.70
C PHE A 204 -25.68 -56.02 1.02
N ILE A 205 -24.53 -56.66 1.26
CA ILE A 205 -24.23 -58.01 0.77
C ILE A 205 -25.23 -59.03 1.34
N VAL A 206 -25.55 -58.94 2.64
CA VAL A 206 -26.52 -59.83 3.29
C VAL A 206 -27.92 -59.64 2.69
N ILE A 207 -28.35 -58.41 2.42
CA ILE A 207 -29.64 -58.13 1.78
C ILE A 207 -29.70 -58.73 0.37
N ILE A 208 -28.65 -58.57 -0.43
CA ILE A 208 -28.56 -59.18 -1.76
C ILE A 208 -28.66 -60.71 -1.67
N PHE A 209 -27.97 -61.31 -0.71
CA PHE A 209 -27.98 -62.75 -0.52
C PHE A 209 -29.36 -63.28 -0.14
N ILE A 210 -30.07 -62.58 0.77
CA ILE A 210 -31.45 -62.92 1.14
C ILE A 210 -32.37 -62.79 -0.06
N TYR A 211 -32.25 -61.70 -0.82
CA TYR A 211 -33.06 -61.47 -2.02
C TYR A 211 -32.88 -62.60 -3.03
N TRP A 212 -31.64 -62.96 -3.34
CA TRP A 212 -31.31 -64.05 -4.28
C TRP A 212 -31.69 -65.45 -3.77
N ARG A 213 -31.85 -65.61 -2.45
CA ARG A 213 -32.21 -66.90 -1.83
C ARG A 213 -33.71 -67.14 -1.79
N PHE A 214 -34.53 -66.09 -1.76
CA PHE A 214 -35.98 -66.14 -1.59
C PHE A 214 -36.79 -65.78 -2.83
N PHE A 215 -36.19 -65.11 -3.82
CA PHE A 215 -36.75 -64.84 -5.15
C PHE A 215 -35.86 -65.46 -6.23
#